data_AF-A0AAU0S452-F1
#
_entry.id   AF-A0AAU0S452-F1
#
_cell.length_a   1.000
_cell.length_b   1.000
_cell.length_c   1.000
_cell.angle_alpha   90.00
_cell.angle_beta   90.00
_cell.angle_gamma   90.00
#
_symmetry.space_group_name_H-M   'P 1'
#
loop_
_entity.id
_entity.type
_entity.pdbx_description
1 polymer ?
#
loop_
_entity_poly.entity_id
_entity_poly.type
_entity_poly.pdbx_seq_one_letter_code
_entity_poly.pdbx_strand_id
1 'polypeptide(L)'
;MTSLDTAILSLLGDQAVPDDEIEARLDAVLASSLFERRLKHRKAHIVKALTGTLIARVKFVWNHSTAAQRRGYFLAGVGLETGRLLDARAAELEALLARANGAILLEDHHAATAAITTFAEIVFSIPPFVPDDLPANWKEVLSLWLSGEPLAALTTTNTAEVLAFVEQGLIYKLPWGMEAVRVRGLAHEDLFDEEMELSDRELRLAVAAVETGTLFRSAAYLMQAGFASRLAAIKAVKDGDGQFTSARALVRWLRSEAVIALAAGASWPTPETHSLWMEFVRSFDAQAAQPWIRSIESAQVSWLEGKAPKSGTPLRIDSTSQSRDFVMSADYKRLGILNMPLNPDRAGLLVATASGVPKAIELDYVGPDKLWAE
;
A
#
# COMPACT_ATOMS: atom_id res chain seq x y z
N MET A 1 -20.16 20.85 6.96
CA MET A 1 -19.33 22.01 7.40
C MET A 1 -17.93 21.61 7.85
N THR A 2 -17.67 20.31 8.09
CA THR A 2 -16.35 19.72 8.40
C THR A 2 -15.28 19.88 7.31
N SER A 3 -15.63 20.32 6.08
CA SER A 3 -14.71 20.31 4.94
C SER A 3 -13.83 21.56 4.79
N LEU A 4 -14.24 22.73 5.31
CA LEU A 4 -13.48 23.97 5.09
C LEU A 4 -12.25 24.06 5.99
N ASP A 5 -12.39 23.68 7.27
CA ASP A 5 -11.26 23.69 8.21
C ASP A 5 -10.20 22.68 7.81
N THR A 6 -10.61 21.47 7.45
CA THR A 6 -9.69 20.45 6.90
C THR A 6 -8.99 21.01 5.66
N ALA A 7 -9.72 21.62 4.72
CA ALA A 7 -9.10 22.20 3.53
C ALA A 7 -8.11 23.34 3.85
N ILE A 8 -8.43 24.19 4.83
CA ILE A 8 -7.54 25.26 5.32
C ILE A 8 -6.25 24.65 5.89
N LEU A 9 -6.37 23.68 6.79
CA LEU A 9 -5.23 23.02 7.43
C LEU A 9 -4.39 22.28 6.37
N SER A 10 -5.02 21.54 5.46
CA SER A 10 -4.35 20.86 4.35
C SER A 10 -3.61 21.82 3.42
N LEU A 11 -4.14 23.02 3.20
CA LEU A 11 -3.53 24.04 2.35
C LEU A 11 -2.31 24.67 3.02
N LEU A 12 -2.35 24.88 4.33
CA LEU A 12 -1.26 25.51 5.08
C LEU A 12 -0.17 24.52 5.51
N GLY A 13 -0.50 23.23 5.61
CA GLY A 13 0.45 22.14 5.89
C GLY A 13 0.72 21.95 7.39
N ASP A 14 1.81 21.24 7.69
CA ASP A 14 2.27 20.95 9.06
C ASP A 14 3.17 22.05 9.66
N GLN A 15 3.53 23.06 8.87
CA GLN A 15 4.46 24.11 9.28
C GLN A 15 3.79 25.09 10.23
N ALA A 16 4.52 25.49 11.28
CA ALA A 16 4.06 26.54 12.17
C ALA A 16 4.03 27.88 11.41
N VAL A 17 2.83 28.44 11.25
CA VAL A 17 2.62 29.78 10.67
C VAL A 17 2.26 30.74 11.82
N PRO A 18 3.06 31.79 12.05
CA PRO A 18 2.73 32.85 13.00
C PRO A 18 1.39 33.52 12.69
N ASP A 19 0.70 33.98 13.73
CA ASP A 19 -0.64 34.59 13.63
C ASP A 19 -0.66 35.84 12.73
N ASP A 20 0.43 36.60 12.70
CA ASP A 20 0.61 37.81 11.90
C ASP A 20 0.99 37.54 10.43
N GLU A 21 1.53 36.35 10.13
CA GLU A 21 1.92 35.94 8.77
C GLU A 21 0.84 35.14 8.03
N ILE A 22 -0.25 34.79 8.72
CA ILE A 22 -1.23 33.83 8.21
C ILE A 22 -1.94 34.26 6.92
N GLU A 23 -2.26 35.55 6.79
CA GLU A 23 -2.90 36.10 5.58
C GLU A 23 -1.94 36.05 4.40
N ALA A 24 -0.69 36.49 4.61
CA ALA A 24 0.34 36.46 3.58
C ALA A 24 0.63 35.03 3.12
N ARG A 25 0.66 34.08 4.05
CA ARG A 25 0.83 32.66 3.73
C ARG A 25 -0.35 32.12 2.92
N LEU A 26 -1.57 32.46 3.30
CA LEU A 26 -2.77 32.03 2.58
C LEU A 26 -2.78 32.58 1.15
N ASP A 27 -2.46 33.86 0.96
CA ASP A 27 -2.37 34.49 -0.36
C ASP A 27 -1.29 33.82 -1.22
N ALA A 28 -0.12 33.54 -0.64
CA ALA A 28 0.97 32.86 -1.33
C ALA A 28 0.59 31.46 -1.80
N VAL A 29 -0.10 30.67 -0.96
CA VAL A 29 -0.49 29.30 -1.33
C VAL A 29 -1.66 29.30 -2.33
N LEU A 30 -2.55 30.29 -2.25
CA LEU A 30 -3.65 30.41 -3.21
C LEU A 30 -3.22 31.00 -4.56
N ALA A 31 -2.03 31.60 -4.65
CA ALA A 31 -1.50 32.11 -5.90
C ALA A 31 -1.42 31.01 -6.96
N SER A 32 -1.96 31.28 -8.15
CA SER A 32 -2.10 30.35 -9.28
C SER A 32 -2.97 29.11 -9.03
N SER A 33 -3.67 29.04 -7.89
CA SER A 33 -4.60 27.95 -7.59
C SER A 33 -5.81 27.96 -8.53
N LEU A 34 -6.54 26.84 -8.58
CA LEU A 34 -7.84 26.79 -9.26
C LEU A 34 -8.86 27.74 -8.62
N PHE A 35 -8.74 28.00 -7.31
CA PHE A 35 -9.59 28.95 -6.59
C PHE A 35 -9.41 30.37 -7.15
N GLU A 36 -8.17 30.86 -7.24
CA GLU A 36 -7.86 32.18 -7.82
C GLU A 36 -8.35 32.28 -9.28
N ARG A 37 -8.07 31.26 -10.10
CA ARG A 37 -8.53 31.20 -11.50
C ARG A 37 -10.05 31.27 -11.61
N ARG A 38 -10.80 30.57 -10.74
CA ARG A 38 -12.26 30.63 -10.73
C ARG A 38 -12.79 31.98 -10.25
N LEU A 39 -12.12 32.64 -9.31
CA LEU A 39 -12.51 33.97 -8.82
C LEU A 39 -12.38 35.06 -9.90
N LYS A 40 -11.42 34.96 -10.83
CA LYS A 40 -11.23 35.92 -11.93
C LYS A 40 -12.47 36.10 -12.82
N HIS A 41 -13.36 35.10 -12.86
CA HIS A 41 -14.60 35.14 -13.64
C HIS A 41 -15.84 35.54 -12.83
N ARG A 42 -15.68 35.95 -11.56
CA ARG A 42 -16.79 36.32 -10.66
C ARG A 42 -16.87 37.83 -10.47
N LYS A 43 -18.07 38.30 -10.09
CA LYS A 43 -18.31 39.72 -9.78
C LYS A 43 -17.48 40.14 -8.57
N ALA A 44 -16.98 41.37 -8.55
CA ALA A 44 -16.09 41.88 -7.50
C ALA A 44 -16.61 41.69 -6.06
N HIS A 45 -17.92 41.88 -5.84
CA HIS A 45 -18.51 41.68 -4.51
C HIS A 45 -18.51 40.21 -4.07
N ILE A 46 -18.63 39.25 -5.01
CA ILE A 46 -18.55 37.81 -4.74
C ILE A 46 -17.11 37.45 -4.36
N VAL A 47 -16.12 37.96 -5.12
CA VAL A 47 -14.70 37.76 -4.83
C VAL A 47 -14.38 38.25 -3.42
N LYS A 48 -14.77 39.48 -3.09
CA LYS A 48 -14.57 40.06 -1.75
C LYS A 48 -15.22 39.23 -0.64
N ALA A 49 -16.45 38.76 -0.85
CA ALA A 49 -17.17 37.95 0.12
C ALA A 49 -16.48 36.59 0.37
N LEU A 50 -16.06 35.89 -0.70
CA LEU A 50 -15.41 34.59 -0.61
C LEU A 50 -14.02 34.67 0.04
N THR A 51 -13.18 35.61 -0.41
CA THR A 51 -11.85 35.83 0.19
C THR A 51 -11.97 36.29 1.64
N GLY A 52 -12.90 37.21 1.93
CA GLY A 52 -13.16 37.67 3.31
C GLY A 52 -13.63 36.55 4.24
N THR A 53 -14.50 35.66 3.75
CA THR A 53 -14.98 34.50 4.52
C THR A 53 -13.84 33.51 4.80
N LEU A 54 -13.00 33.25 3.81
CA LEU A 54 -11.85 32.35 3.98
C LEU A 54 -10.86 32.90 5.01
N ILE A 55 -10.45 34.17 4.89
CA ILE A 55 -9.55 34.82 5.86
C ILE A 55 -10.17 34.81 7.27
N ALA A 56 -11.45 35.16 7.39
CA ALA A 56 -12.14 35.14 8.68
C ALA A 56 -12.15 33.73 9.30
N ARG A 57 -12.36 32.68 8.49
CA ARG A 57 -12.35 31.30 8.97
C ARG A 57 -10.95 30.83 9.37
N VAL A 58 -9.93 31.19 8.60
CA VAL A 58 -8.53 30.90 8.92
C VAL A 58 -8.13 31.53 10.26
N LYS A 59 -8.44 32.80 10.49
CA LYS A 59 -8.23 33.48 11.77
C LYS A 59 -9.00 32.81 12.91
N PHE A 60 -10.23 32.40 12.67
CA PHE A 60 -11.02 31.68 13.66
C PHE A 60 -10.33 30.37 14.09
N VAL A 61 -9.78 29.59 13.15
CA VAL A 61 -9.03 28.37 13.47
C VAL A 61 -7.79 28.68 14.31
N TRP A 62 -6.98 29.66 13.91
CA TRP A 62 -5.77 30.03 14.65
C TRP A 62 -6.06 30.53 16.06
N ASN A 63 -7.08 31.36 16.24
CA ASN A 63 -7.46 31.90 17.55
C ASN A 63 -8.02 30.84 18.52
N HIS A 64 -8.39 29.65 18.04
CA HIS A 64 -9.00 28.60 18.84
C HIS A 64 -8.18 27.30 18.86
N SER A 65 -6.90 27.36 18.45
CA SER A 65 -6.00 26.22 18.46
C SER A 65 -4.55 26.64 18.73
N THR A 66 -3.75 25.74 19.27
CA THR A 66 -2.29 25.90 19.34
C THR A 66 -1.61 25.41 18.06
N ALA A 67 -0.33 25.71 17.89
CA ALA A 67 0.45 25.18 16.76
C ALA A 67 0.50 23.64 16.76
N ALA A 68 0.67 23.02 17.93
CA ALA A 68 0.65 21.56 18.09
C ALA A 68 -0.70 20.95 17.72
N GLN A 69 -1.80 21.56 18.17
CA GLN A 69 -3.15 21.15 17.79
C GLN A 69 -3.37 21.22 16.28
N ARG A 70 -3.00 22.33 15.63
CA ARG A 70 -3.13 22.48 14.17
C ARG A 70 -2.31 21.44 13.41
N ARG A 71 -1.08 21.18 13.85
CA ARG A 71 -0.24 20.11 13.29
C ARG A 71 -0.91 18.74 13.44
N GLY A 72 -1.42 18.43 14.64
CA GLY A 72 -2.14 17.18 14.90
C GLY A 72 -3.38 17.02 14.03
N TYR A 73 -4.20 18.08 13.89
CA TYR A 73 -5.42 18.05 13.09
C TYR A 73 -5.12 17.94 11.59
N PHE A 74 -4.08 18.63 11.11
CA PHE A 74 -3.57 18.47 9.74
C PHE A 74 -3.15 17.03 9.45
N LEU A 75 -2.31 16.45 10.31
CA LEU A 75 -1.84 15.06 10.16
C LEU A 75 -2.99 14.05 10.23
N ALA A 76 -3.99 14.32 11.08
CA ALA A 76 -5.18 13.50 11.21
C ALA A 76 -6.20 13.71 10.08
N GLY A 77 -6.03 14.73 9.23
CA GLY A 77 -6.97 15.06 8.15
C GLY A 77 -8.33 15.57 8.67
N VAL A 78 -8.37 16.19 9.85
CA VAL A 78 -9.61 16.64 10.49
C VAL A 78 -9.66 18.16 10.67
N GLY A 79 -10.87 18.69 10.80
CA GLY A 79 -11.09 20.11 11.10
C GLY A 79 -10.99 20.42 12.60
N LEU A 80 -11.09 21.71 12.94
CA LEU A 80 -10.97 22.21 14.30
C LEU A 80 -11.91 21.50 15.29
N GLU A 81 -13.20 21.38 14.95
CA GLU A 81 -14.19 20.83 15.87
C GLU A 81 -13.91 19.35 16.19
N THR A 82 -13.71 18.53 15.16
CA THR A 82 -13.32 17.12 15.32
C THR A 82 -12.03 16.99 16.13
N GLY A 83 -11.03 17.82 15.81
CA GLY A 83 -9.77 17.85 16.55
C GLY A 83 -9.94 18.13 18.04
N ARG A 84 -10.82 19.07 18.41
CA ARG A 84 -11.12 19.38 19.81
C ARG A 84 -11.87 18.25 20.52
N LEU A 85 -12.77 17.55 19.83
CA LEU A 85 -13.44 16.37 20.38
C LEU A 85 -12.44 15.24 20.66
N LEU A 86 -11.45 15.05 19.78
CA LEU A 86 -10.34 14.11 20.01
C LEU A 86 -9.47 14.55 21.19
N ASP A 87 -9.09 15.84 21.26
CA ASP A 87 -8.30 16.37 22.37
C ASP A 87 -8.99 16.17 23.73
N ALA A 88 -10.31 16.35 23.78
CA ALA A 88 -11.10 16.15 25.00
C ALA A 88 -11.06 14.70 25.52
N ARG A 89 -10.70 13.73 24.68
CA ARG A 89 -10.59 12.30 25.02
C ARG A 89 -9.20 11.72 24.79
N ALA A 90 -8.19 12.58 24.56
CA ALA A 90 -6.86 12.16 24.09
C ALA A 90 -6.21 11.14 25.03
N ALA A 91 -6.11 11.44 26.32
CA ALA A 91 -5.45 10.56 27.29
C ALA A 91 -6.08 9.16 27.34
N GLU A 92 -7.41 9.07 27.26
CA GLU A 92 -8.13 7.80 27.28
C GLU A 92 -7.95 7.03 25.96
N LEU A 93 -8.10 7.71 24.82
CA LEU A 93 -7.96 7.10 23.49
C LEU A 93 -6.53 6.60 23.24
N GLU A 94 -5.53 7.37 23.64
CA GLU A 94 -4.12 7.02 23.50
C GLU A 94 -3.74 5.85 24.43
N ALA A 95 -4.24 5.82 25.67
CA ALA A 95 -4.06 4.68 26.57
C ALA A 95 -4.72 3.40 26.03
N LEU A 96 -5.93 3.50 25.46
CA LEU A 96 -6.62 2.38 24.81
C LEU A 96 -5.86 1.88 23.58
N LEU A 97 -5.35 2.80 22.75
CA LEU A 97 -4.54 2.44 21.58
C LEU A 97 -3.24 1.75 21.99
N ALA A 98 -2.54 2.27 23.00
CA ALA A 98 -1.35 1.63 23.55
C ALA A 98 -1.64 0.23 24.11
N ARG A 99 -2.75 0.09 24.86
CA ARG A 99 -3.19 -1.20 25.41
C ARG A 99 -3.52 -2.21 24.31
N ALA A 100 -4.24 -1.79 23.26
CA ALA A 100 -4.59 -2.65 22.15
C ALA A 100 -3.33 -3.19 21.44
N ASN A 101 -2.38 -2.30 21.13
CA ASN A 101 -1.12 -2.69 20.49
C ASN A 101 -0.27 -3.60 21.38
N GLY A 102 -0.14 -3.29 22.68
CA GLY A 102 0.55 -4.13 23.65
C GLY A 102 -0.08 -5.52 23.78
N ALA A 103 -1.41 -5.60 23.80
CA ALA A 103 -2.12 -6.88 23.85
C ALA A 103 -1.91 -7.72 22.57
N ILE A 104 -1.89 -7.09 21.38
CA ILE A 104 -1.56 -7.79 20.13
C ILE A 104 -0.11 -8.31 20.15
N LEU A 105 0.83 -7.51 20.67
CA LEU A 105 2.23 -7.93 20.83
C LEU A 105 2.40 -9.15 21.74
N LEU A 106 1.61 -9.20 22.81
CA LEU A 106 1.60 -10.29 23.79
C LEU A 106 0.66 -11.44 23.42
N GLU A 107 0.03 -11.39 22.24
CA GLU A 107 -0.97 -12.36 21.77
C GLU A 107 -2.19 -12.52 22.71
N ASP A 108 -2.47 -11.53 23.54
CA ASP A 108 -3.68 -11.45 24.37
C ASP A 108 -4.84 -10.92 23.53
N HIS A 109 -5.45 -11.81 22.74
CA HIS A 109 -6.55 -11.46 21.84
C HIS A 109 -7.78 -10.91 22.57
N HIS A 110 -8.03 -11.34 23.81
CA HIS A 110 -9.16 -10.87 24.59
C HIS A 110 -8.95 -9.42 25.03
N ALA A 111 -7.78 -9.10 25.60
CA ALA A 111 -7.46 -7.72 25.97
C ALA A 111 -7.39 -6.79 24.76
N ALA A 112 -6.86 -7.27 23.62
CA ALA A 112 -6.83 -6.51 22.38
C ALA A 112 -8.25 -6.17 21.88
N THR A 113 -9.13 -7.18 21.81
CA THR A 113 -10.52 -6.99 21.38
C THR A 113 -11.27 -6.02 22.30
N ALA A 114 -11.10 -6.15 23.62
CA ALA A 114 -11.73 -5.26 24.60
C ALA A 114 -11.25 -3.81 24.45
N ALA A 115 -9.94 -3.60 24.31
CA ALA A 115 -9.36 -2.27 24.13
C ALA A 115 -9.82 -1.62 22.81
N ILE A 116 -9.80 -2.36 21.70
CA ILE A 116 -10.27 -1.88 20.39
C ILE A 116 -11.77 -1.57 20.42
N THR A 117 -12.58 -2.40 21.08
CA THR A 117 -14.03 -2.16 21.22
C THR A 117 -14.30 -0.87 21.99
N THR A 118 -13.64 -0.69 23.13
CA THR A 118 -13.79 0.53 23.95
C THR A 118 -13.31 1.77 23.18
N PHE A 119 -12.21 1.66 22.44
CA PHE A 119 -11.72 2.72 21.57
C PHE A 119 -12.77 3.10 20.51
N ALA A 120 -13.35 2.09 19.84
CA ALA A 120 -14.37 2.29 18.82
C ALA A 120 -15.64 2.93 19.38
N GLU A 121 -16.07 2.58 20.60
CA GLU A 121 -17.22 3.21 21.27
C GLU A 121 -17.05 4.73 21.38
N ILE A 122 -15.86 5.19 21.77
CA ILE A 122 -15.57 6.61 21.91
C ILE A 122 -15.48 7.26 20.53
N VAL A 123 -14.68 6.69 19.63
CA VAL A 123 -14.42 7.29 18.31
C VAL A 123 -15.67 7.35 17.44
N PHE A 124 -16.55 6.35 17.47
CA PHE A 124 -17.81 6.38 16.74
C PHE A 124 -18.83 7.39 17.28
N SER A 125 -18.54 8.10 18.37
CA SER A 125 -19.30 9.27 18.80
C SER A 125 -18.77 10.61 18.26
N ILE A 126 -17.62 10.59 17.58
CA ILE A 126 -16.91 11.78 17.09
C ILE A 126 -17.01 11.85 15.56
N PRO A 127 -17.69 12.85 14.96
CA PRO A 127 -17.67 13.05 13.52
C PRO A 127 -16.26 13.39 13.02
N PRO A 128 -15.83 12.90 11.84
CA PRO A 128 -16.59 12.11 10.86
C PRO A 128 -16.45 10.58 11.04
N PHE A 129 -15.90 10.11 12.16
CA PHE A 129 -15.65 8.68 12.39
C PHE A 129 -16.93 7.89 12.72
N VAL A 130 -18.04 8.55 13.02
CA VAL A 130 -19.36 7.93 13.23
C VAL A 130 -19.78 7.18 11.95
N PRO A 131 -20.00 5.85 11.97
CA PRO A 131 -20.54 5.08 10.84
C PRO A 131 -21.93 5.59 10.44
N ASP A 132 -22.27 5.53 9.15
CA ASP A 132 -23.55 6.06 8.65
C ASP A 132 -24.70 5.18 9.14
N ASP A 133 -24.51 3.86 9.06
CA ASP A 133 -25.40 2.84 9.61
C ASP A 133 -24.61 1.98 10.60
N LEU A 134 -24.82 2.19 11.90
CA LEU A 134 -24.18 1.41 12.97
C LEU A 134 -25.12 0.29 13.44
N PRO A 135 -24.84 -0.99 13.16
CA PRO A 135 -25.72 -2.09 13.55
C PRO A 135 -25.85 -2.21 15.07
N ALA A 136 -27.00 -2.66 15.57
CA ALA A 136 -27.20 -2.84 17.02
C ALA A 136 -26.18 -3.83 17.64
N ASN A 137 -25.74 -4.82 16.88
CA ASN A 137 -24.75 -5.83 17.27
C ASN A 137 -23.32 -5.51 16.78
N TRP A 138 -22.99 -4.26 16.46
CA TRP A 138 -21.69 -3.89 15.88
C TRP A 138 -20.47 -4.37 16.69
N LYS A 139 -20.59 -4.47 18.03
CA LYS A 139 -19.52 -4.99 18.90
C LYS A 139 -19.24 -6.47 18.66
N GLU A 140 -20.28 -7.26 18.41
CA GLU A 140 -20.16 -8.68 18.07
C GLU A 140 -19.52 -8.83 16.68
N VAL A 141 -19.95 -7.99 15.72
CA VAL A 141 -19.34 -7.94 14.38
C VAL A 141 -17.85 -7.60 14.48
N LEU A 142 -17.47 -6.58 15.26
CA LEU A 142 -16.07 -6.21 15.49
C LEU A 142 -15.28 -7.35 16.14
N SER A 143 -15.84 -8.01 17.14
CA SER A 143 -15.18 -9.15 17.81
C SER A 143 -14.93 -10.31 16.84
N LEU A 144 -15.93 -10.67 16.03
CA LEU A 144 -15.81 -11.75 15.05
C LEU A 144 -14.89 -11.37 13.87
N TRP A 145 -14.89 -10.08 13.51
CA TRP A 145 -13.98 -9.53 12.53
C TRP A 145 -12.53 -9.65 13.00
N LEU A 146 -12.20 -9.21 14.22
CA LEU A 146 -10.85 -9.25 14.79
C LEU A 146 -10.36 -10.68 15.07
N SER A 147 -11.24 -11.60 15.45
CA SER A 147 -10.86 -13.01 15.62
C SER A 147 -10.51 -13.71 14.30
N GLY A 148 -10.82 -13.07 13.16
CA GLY A 148 -10.55 -13.62 11.84
C GLY A 148 -11.56 -14.67 11.39
N GLU A 149 -12.69 -14.80 12.10
CA GLU A 149 -13.71 -15.78 11.80
C GLU A 149 -14.62 -15.32 10.64
N PRO A 150 -15.29 -16.27 9.95
CA PRO A 150 -16.26 -15.95 8.92
C PRO A 150 -17.46 -15.18 9.50
N LEU A 151 -17.84 -14.07 8.86
CA LEU A 151 -19.00 -13.28 9.29
C LEU A 151 -20.36 -13.91 8.95
N ALA A 152 -20.37 -15.04 8.23
CA ALA A 152 -21.59 -15.69 7.75
C ALA A 152 -22.58 -16.05 8.89
N ALA A 153 -22.08 -16.26 10.11
CA ALA A 153 -22.92 -16.50 11.28
C ALA A 153 -23.77 -15.28 11.69
N LEU A 154 -23.31 -14.06 11.40
CA LEU A 154 -23.96 -12.80 11.80
C LEU A 154 -24.80 -12.17 10.69
N THR A 155 -24.72 -12.67 9.46
CA THR A 155 -25.36 -12.06 8.29
C THR A 155 -26.75 -12.61 7.97
N THR A 156 -27.25 -13.63 8.67
CA THR A 156 -28.46 -14.39 8.28
C THR A 156 -29.75 -13.57 8.11
N THR A 157 -29.85 -12.39 8.75
CA THR A 157 -31.01 -11.48 8.62
C THR A 157 -30.64 -10.11 8.07
N ASN A 158 -29.41 -9.62 8.31
CA ASN A 158 -28.98 -8.25 8.00
C ASN A 158 -27.65 -8.18 7.19
N THR A 159 -27.43 -9.10 6.23
CA THR A 159 -26.17 -9.19 5.46
C THR A 159 -25.64 -7.85 4.96
N ALA A 160 -26.49 -7.06 4.29
CA ALA A 160 -26.06 -5.80 3.67
C ALA A 160 -25.59 -4.76 4.70
N GLU A 161 -26.27 -4.69 5.84
CA GLU A 161 -25.96 -3.77 6.94
C GLU A 161 -24.61 -4.14 7.59
N VAL A 162 -24.39 -5.43 7.87
CA VAL A 162 -23.14 -5.93 8.44
C VAL A 162 -21.96 -5.71 7.49
N LEU A 163 -22.12 -5.97 6.19
CA LEU A 163 -21.07 -5.75 5.20
C LEU A 163 -20.75 -4.25 5.04
N ALA A 164 -21.77 -3.40 5.00
CA ALA A 164 -21.57 -1.94 4.95
C ALA A 164 -20.83 -1.43 6.19
N PHE A 165 -21.16 -1.95 7.39
CA PHE A 165 -20.43 -1.61 8.61
C PHE A 165 -18.97 -2.10 8.59
N VAL A 166 -18.69 -3.28 8.03
CA VAL A 166 -17.31 -3.76 7.88
C VAL A 166 -16.52 -2.82 6.96
N GLU A 167 -17.05 -2.50 5.77
CA GLU A 167 -16.36 -1.64 4.80
C GLU A 167 -16.18 -0.21 5.32
N GLN A 168 -17.25 0.38 5.85
CA GLN A 168 -17.22 1.77 6.25
C GLN A 168 -16.70 1.95 7.68
N GLY A 169 -17.19 1.17 8.62
CA GLY A 169 -16.85 1.29 10.04
C GLY A 169 -15.48 0.71 10.33
N LEU A 170 -15.24 -0.55 9.95
CA LEU A 170 -14.04 -1.29 10.34
C LEU A 170 -12.86 -1.10 9.37
N ILE A 171 -13.08 -1.03 8.06
CA ILE A 171 -11.97 -0.87 7.10
C ILE A 171 -11.57 0.60 6.90
N TYR A 172 -12.50 1.54 7.14
CA TYR A 172 -12.26 2.96 6.86
C TYR A 172 -12.29 3.86 8.10
N LYS A 173 -13.45 4.03 8.77
CA LYS A 173 -13.64 5.06 9.80
C LYS A 173 -12.87 4.76 11.10
N LEU A 174 -12.84 3.51 11.57
CA LEU A 174 -12.13 3.13 12.78
C LEU A 174 -10.60 3.20 12.61
N PRO A 175 -9.99 2.66 11.54
CA PRO A 175 -8.57 2.87 11.24
C PRO A 175 -8.21 4.34 11.14
N TRP A 176 -9.04 5.15 10.48
CA TRP A 176 -8.83 6.59 10.42
C TRP A 176 -8.87 7.24 11.80
N GLY A 177 -9.82 6.89 12.66
CA GLY A 177 -9.88 7.40 14.03
C GLY A 177 -8.67 6.98 14.88
N MET A 178 -8.20 5.74 14.74
CA MET A 178 -6.98 5.25 15.40
C MET A 178 -5.74 6.01 14.93
N GLU A 179 -5.57 6.19 13.62
CA GLU A 179 -4.46 6.96 13.07
C GLU A 179 -4.55 8.44 13.45
N ALA A 180 -5.74 9.03 13.51
CA ALA A 180 -5.96 10.40 13.95
C ALA A 180 -5.49 10.61 15.39
N VAL A 181 -5.78 9.68 16.30
CA VAL A 181 -5.28 9.71 17.68
C VAL A 181 -3.76 9.54 17.71
N ARG A 182 -3.21 8.59 16.95
CA ARG A 182 -1.77 8.32 16.89
C ARG A 182 -0.97 9.54 16.43
N VAL A 183 -1.36 10.17 15.33
CA VAL A 183 -0.65 11.34 14.79
C VAL A 183 -0.87 12.60 15.63
N ARG A 184 -2.00 12.69 16.33
CA ARG A 184 -2.27 13.76 17.31
C ARG A 184 -1.32 13.66 18.49
N GLY A 185 -1.13 12.48 19.09
CA GLY A 185 -0.18 12.28 20.19
C GLY A 185 1.25 12.62 19.77
N LEU A 186 1.69 12.20 18.58
CA LEU A 186 3.00 12.57 18.03
C LEU A 186 3.17 14.08 17.80
N ALA A 187 2.11 14.80 17.44
CA ALA A 187 2.16 16.23 17.21
C ALA A 187 2.26 17.05 18.51
N HIS A 188 1.78 16.49 19.63
CA HIS A 188 1.82 17.13 20.95
C HIS A 188 3.08 16.77 21.75
N GLU A 189 3.93 15.86 21.23
CA GLU A 189 5.10 15.33 21.96
C GLU A 189 4.69 14.73 23.33
N ASP A 190 3.45 14.22 23.42
CA ASP A 190 2.93 13.65 24.66
C ASP A 190 3.74 12.38 24.99
N LEU A 191 4.60 12.49 26.03
CA LEU A 191 5.39 11.40 26.58
C LEU A 191 4.44 10.42 27.31
N PHE A 192 4.38 9.18 26.84
CA PHE A 192 3.63 8.12 27.51
C PHE A 192 4.59 7.38 28.44
N ASP A 193 4.57 7.79 29.71
CA ASP A 193 5.53 7.44 30.79
C ASP A 193 6.82 8.28 30.73
N GLU A 194 7.39 8.64 31.90
CA GLU A 194 8.60 9.48 32.03
C GLU A 194 9.85 8.90 31.34
N GLU A 195 9.77 7.68 30.82
CA GLU A 195 10.88 6.91 30.27
C GLU A 195 10.70 6.46 28.79
N MET A 196 9.55 6.73 28.12
CA MET A 196 9.35 6.21 26.76
C MET A 196 8.46 7.11 25.86
N GLU A 197 8.91 7.40 24.64
CA GLU A 197 8.15 8.25 23.71
C GLU A 197 7.04 7.45 22.98
N LEU A 198 5.96 8.12 22.59
CA LEU A 198 4.87 7.53 21.82
C LEU A 198 5.33 6.94 20.47
N SER A 199 6.40 7.49 19.89
CA SER A 199 7.06 7.01 18.67
C SER A 199 7.77 5.66 18.83
N ASP A 200 8.12 5.28 20.06
CA ASP A 200 8.88 4.06 20.35
C ASP A 200 8.00 2.81 20.44
N ARG A 201 6.67 2.98 20.51
CA ARG A 201 5.70 1.87 20.51
C ARG A 201 5.25 1.52 19.08
N GLU A 202 5.15 0.21 18.79
CA GLU A 202 4.54 -0.30 17.55
C GLU A 202 3.00 -0.07 17.57
N LEU A 203 2.56 1.18 17.43
CA LEU A 203 1.14 1.58 17.56
C LEU A 203 0.27 1.27 16.34
N ARG A 204 0.85 0.62 15.32
CA ARG A 204 0.17 0.31 14.05
C ARG A 204 -0.45 -1.07 14.00
N LEU A 205 -0.22 -1.92 15.00
CA LEU A 205 -0.74 -3.28 15.03
C LEU A 205 -2.26 -3.30 15.16
N ALA A 206 -2.83 -2.46 16.03
CA ALA A 206 -4.27 -2.35 16.21
C ALA A 206 -4.96 -1.86 14.93
N VAL A 207 -4.36 -0.87 14.25
CA VAL A 207 -4.84 -0.35 12.96
C VAL A 207 -4.83 -1.46 11.91
N ALA A 208 -3.69 -2.13 11.74
CA ALA A 208 -3.55 -3.25 10.82
C ALA A 208 -4.56 -4.37 11.12
N ALA A 209 -4.76 -4.70 12.41
CA ALA A 209 -5.70 -5.75 12.82
C ALA A 209 -7.15 -5.41 12.48
N VAL A 210 -7.54 -4.16 12.67
CA VAL A 210 -8.87 -3.67 12.31
C VAL A 210 -9.06 -3.59 10.79
N GLU A 211 -8.09 -3.09 10.04
CA GLU A 211 -8.17 -3.03 8.56
C GLU A 211 -8.23 -4.42 7.92
N THR A 212 -7.42 -5.35 8.41
CA THR A 212 -7.29 -6.69 7.84
C THR A 212 -8.27 -7.71 8.45
N GLY A 213 -8.90 -7.38 9.57
CA GLY A 213 -9.82 -8.26 10.28
C GLY A 213 -9.14 -9.49 10.85
N THR A 214 -8.01 -9.28 11.53
CA THR A 214 -7.29 -10.36 12.21
C THR A 214 -6.31 -9.81 13.24
N LEU A 215 -6.28 -10.41 14.43
CA LEU A 215 -5.25 -10.14 15.45
C LEU A 215 -3.93 -10.89 15.17
N PHE A 216 -3.92 -11.84 14.21
CA PHE A 216 -2.71 -12.55 13.80
C PHE A 216 -1.81 -11.64 12.97
N ARG A 217 -0.72 -11.16 13.58
CA ARG A 217 0.24 -10.19 12.98
C ARG A 217 0.76 -10.64 11.62
N SER A 218 1.22 -11.89 11.50
CA SER A 218 1.72 -12.43 10.22
C SER A 218 0.63 -12.48 9.15
N ALA A 219 -0.63 -12.74 9.52
CA ALA A 219 -1.73 -12.75 8.56
C ALA A 219 -2.08 -11.34 8.09
N ALA A 220 -2.11 -10.36 9.01
CA ALA A 220 -2.25 -8.95 8.67
C ALA A 220 -1.12 -8.50 7.73
N TYR A 221 0.12 -8.86 8.04
CA TYR A 221 1.29 -8.55 7.19
C TYR A 221 1.17 -9.18 5.80
N LEU A 222 0.74 -10.45 5.73
CA LEU A 222 0.54 -11.16 4.46
C LEU A 222 -0.51 -10.48 3.58
N MET A 223 -1.61 -10.00 4.17
CA MET A 223 -2.64 -9.24 3.46
C MET A 223 -2.12 -7.88 2.98
N GLN A 224 -1.40 -7.14 3.83
CA GLN A 224 -0.76 -5.87 3.48
C GLN A 224 0.32 -6.03 2.40
N ALA A 225 0.96 -7.20 2.32
CA ALA A 225 1.90 -7.55 1.26
C ALA A 225 1.22 -7.84 -0.09
N GLY A 226 -0.11 -7.92 -0.15
CA GLY A 226 -0.88 -8.06 -1.38
C GLY A 226 -1.72 -9.33 -1.50
N PHE A 227 -1.73 -10.23 -0.49
CA PHE A 227 -2.58 -11.41 -0.55
C PHE A 227 -4.03 -11.07 -0.17
N ALA A 228 -4.85 -10.77 -1.19
CA ALA A 228 -6.20 -10.23 -1.05
C ALA A 228 -7.27 -11.27 -0.65
N SER A 229 -7.00 -12.09 0.36
CA SER A 229 -8.01 -12.99 0.97
C SER A 229 -7.75 -13.19 2.46
N ARG A 230 -8.64 -12.63 3.29
CA ARG A 230 -8.52 -12.67 4.77
C ARG A 230 -8.51 -14.08 5.33
N LEU A 231 -9.54 -14.87 5.02
CA LEU A 231 -9.67 -16.24 5.55
C LEU A 231 -8.51 -17.13 5.07
N ALA A 232 -8.10 -16.98 3.81
CA ALA A 232 -6.98 -17.71 3.25
C ALA A 232 -5.65 -17.28 3.89
N ALA A 233 -5.44 -15.99 4.15
CA ALA A 233 -4.22 -15.48 4.77
C ALA A 233 -4.06 -16.05 6.19
N ILE A 234 -5.13 -16.01 6.99
CA ILE A 234 -5.17 -16.56 8.35
C ILE A 234 -4.92 -18.07 8.32
N LYS A 235 -5.59 -18.78 7.41
CA LYS A 235 -5.39 -20.23 7.24
C LYS A 235 -3.96 -20.56 6.83
N ALA A 236 -3.40 -19.84 5.87
CA ALA A 236 -2.04 -20.07 5.39
C ALA A 236 -1.01 -19.90 6.51
N VAL A 237 -1.16 -18.83 7.30
CA VAL A 237 -0.29 -18.57 8.47
C VAL A 237 -0.47 -19.63 9.55
N LYS A 238 -1.69 -20.06 9.86
CA LYS A 238 -1.95 -21.10 10.88
C LYS A 238 -1.41 -22.47 10.46
N ASP A 239 -1.70 -22.90 9.23
CA ASP A 239 -1.27 -24.20 8.73
C ASP A 239 0.25 -24.27 8.51
N GLY A 240 0.85 -23.16 8.07
CA GLY A 240 2.27 -23.05 7.76
C GLY A 240 3.15 -22.50 8.90
N ASP A 241 2.61 -22.35 10.12
CA ASP A 241 3.28 -21.77 11.29
C ASP A 241 4.04 -20.45 10.99
N GLY A 242 3.33 -19.52 10.34
CA GLY A 242 3.89 -18.26 9.88
C GLY A 242 4.18 -17.28 11.01
N GLN A 243 5.47 -17.10 11.36
CA GLN A 243 5.92 -16.10 12.33
C GLN A 243 6.85 -15.08 11.67
N PHE A 244 6.27 -14.06 11.00
CA PHE A 244 7.04 -13.04 10.30
C PHE A 244 6.50 -11.63 10.54
N THR A 245 7.43 -10.70 10.71
CA THR A 245 7.17 -9.26 10.89
C THR A 245 7.96 -8.40 9.91
N SER A 246 8.59 -9.02 8.89
CA SER A 246 9.37 -8.32 7.87
C SER A 246 9.29 -9.01 6.52
N ALA A 247 9.50 -8.25 5.45
CA ALA A 247 9.46 -8.76 4.07
C ALA A 247 10.47 -9.91 3.86
N ARG A 248 11.67 -9.81 4.43
CA ARG A 248 12.68 -10.88 4.34
C ARG A 248 12.23 -12.16 5.04
N ALA A 249 11.58 -12.04 6.20
CA ALA A 249 11.04 -13.19 6.93
C ALA A 249 9.85 -13.82 6.18
N LEU A 250 8.96 -13.00 5.61
CA LEU A 250 7.87 -13.44 4.74
C LEU A 250 8.40 -14.25 3.55
N VAL A 251 9.36 -13.72 2.78
CA VAL A 251 9.94 -14.42 1.62
C VAL A 251 10.58 -15.75 2.03
N ARG A 252 11.29 -15.78 3.16
CA ARG A 252 11.86 -17.02 3.69
C ARG A 252 10.78 -18.05 4.03
N TRP A 253 9.70 -17.61 4.66
CA TRP A 253 8.57 -18.46 5.02
C TRP A 253 7.84 -19.00 3.78
N LEU A 254 7.56 -18.16 2.79
CA LEU A 254 6.94 -18.57 1.51
C LEU A 254 7.74 -19.66 0.78
N ARG A 255 9.08 -19.64 0.93
CA ARG A 255 10.00 -20.61 0.32
C ARG A 255 10.32 -21.81 1.20
N SER A 256 9.69 -21.92 2.38
CA SER A 256 9.91 -23.06 3.26
C SER A 256 9.33 -24.34 2.67
N GLU A 257 9.96 -25.48 2.96
CA GLU A 257 9.48 -26.79 2.50
C GLU A 257 8.04 -27.07 2.96
N ALA A 258 7.68 -26.65 4.18
CA ALA A 258 6.34 -26.81 4.72
C ALA A 258 5.29 -26.05 3.90
N VAL A 259 5.53 -24.78 3.57
CA VAL A 259 4.60 -23.97 2.77
C VAL A 259 4.53 -24.47 1.32
N ILE A 260 5.66 -24.87 0.73
CA ILE A 260 5.69 -25.46 -0.61
C ILE A 260 4.87 -26.76 -0.65
N ALA A 261 5.01 -27.62 0.36
CA ALA A 261 4.25 -28.87 0.45
C ALA A 261 2.74 -28.62 0.62
N LEU A 262 2.34 -27.63 1.42
CA LEU A 262 0.95 -27.21 1.54
C LEU A 262 0.39 -26.67 0.21
N ALA A 263 1.16 -25.81 -0.47
CA ALA A 263 0.79 -25.21 -1.74
C ALA A 263 0.72 -26.21 -2.91
N ALA A 264 1.28 -27.42 -2.79
CA ALA A 264 1.09 -28.46 -3.78
C ALA A 264 -0.35 -29.02 -3.81
N GLY A 265 -1.12 -28.83 -2.73
CA GLY A 265 -2.54 -29.19 -2.66
C GLY A 265 -3.43 -28.11 -3.27
N ALA A 266 -4.21 -28.47 -4.30
CA ALA A 266 -5.11 -27.53 -4.99
C ALA A 266 -6.24 -26.94 -4.13
N SER A 267 -6.46 -27.47 -2.92
CA SER A 267 -7.45 -26.99 -1.96
C SER A 267 -6.89 -26.04 -0.91
N TRP A 268 -5.59 -25.72 -0.94
CA TRP A 268 -4.93 -24.89 0.05
C TRP A 268 -4.47 -23.53 -0.53
N PRO A 269 -4.59 -22.38 0.16
CA PRO A 269 -5.17 -22.24 1.50
C PRO A 269 -6.66 -22.54 1.54
N THR A 270 -7.42 -22.14 0.52
CA THR A 270 -8.77 -22.66 0.26
C THR A 270 -8.91 -22.98 -1.23
N PRO A 271 -9.88 -23.83 -1.64
CA PRO A 271 -10.11 -24.12 -3.06
C PRO A 271 -10.37 -22.87 -3.90
N GLU A 272 -11.10 -21.89 -3.35
CA GLU A 272 -11.50 -20.67 -4.05
C GLU A 272 -10.34 -19.68 -4.22
N THR A 273 -9.34 -19.73 -3.34
CA THR A 273 -8.23 -18.75 -3.30
C THR A 273 -6.90 -19.36 -3.71
N HIS A 274 -6.86 -20.62 -4.10
CA HIS A 274 -5.61 -21.31 -4.47
C HIS A 274 -4.90 -20.62 -5.65
N SER A 275 -5.64 -20.21 -6.68
CA SER A 275 -5.06 -19.45 -7.81
C SER A 275 -4.46 -18.12 -7.38
N LEU A 276 -5.17 -17.37 -6.53
CA LEU A 276 -4.69 -16.11 -5.95
C LEU A 276 -3.43 -16.32 -5.12
N TRP A 277 -3.36 -17.41 -4.36
CA TRP A 277 -2.16 -17.77 -3.60
C TRP A 277 -0.96 -18.01 -4.53
N MET A 278 -1.14 -18.79 -5.59
CA MET A 278 -0.07 -19.06 -6.55
C MET A 278 0.40 -17.80 -7.30
N GLU A 279 -0.51 -16.90 -7.65
CA GLU A 279 -0.17 -15.59 -8.21
C GLU A 279 0.61 -14.73 -7.22
N PHE A 280 0.15 -14.68 -5.97
CA PHE A 280 0.83 -13.96 -4.90
C PHE A 280 2.26 -14.48 -4.69
N VAL A 281 2.46 -15.80 -4.55
CA VAL A 281 3.80 -16.39 -4.35
C VAL A 281 4.72 -16.08 -5.53
N ARG A 282 4.23 -16.20 -6.77
CA ARG A 282 5.01 -15.88 -7.98
C ARG A 282 5.48 -14.43 -8.02
N SER A 283 4.75 -13.49 -7.39
CA SER A 283 5.19 -12.10 -7.31
C SER A 283 6.48 -11.90 -6.48
N PHE A 284 6.87 -12.90 -5.67
CA PHE A 284 8.12 -12.90 -4.89
C PHE A 284 9.26 -13.72 -5.53
N ASP A 285 9.07 -14.23 -6.75
CA ASP A 285 10.13 -14.91 -7.47
C ASP A 285 11.16 -13.90 -8.00
N ALA A 286 12.42 -14.11 -7.59
CA ALA A 286 13.52 -13.16 -7.79
C ALA A 286 13.91 -12.94 -9.26
N GLN A 287 13.45 -13.79 -10.19
CA GLN A 287 13.66 -13.59 -11.63
C GLN A 287 13.01 -12.28 -12.14
N ALA A 288 11.94 -11.79 -11.50
CA ALA A 288 11.31 -10.52 -11.85
C ALA A 288 12.05 -9.28 -11.29
N ALA A 289 12.98 -9.47 -10.35
CA ALA A 289 13.61 -8.38 -9.58
C ALA A 289 15.10 -8.14 -9.89
N GLN A 290 15.69 -8.89 -10.82
CA GLN A 290 17.05 -8.61 -11.30
C GLN A 290 17.06 -7.26 -12.06
N PRO A 291 17.98 -6.33 -11.76
CA PRO A 291 18.12 -5.11 -12.54
C PRO A 291 18.41 -5.49 -13.99
N TRP A 292 17.67 -4.91 -14.92
CA TRP A 292 17.89 -5.16 -16.34
C TRP A 292 19.26 -4.60 -16.72
N ILE A 293 20.12 -5.47 -17.23
CA ILE A 293 21.44 -5.09 -17.73
C ILE A 293 21.36 -5.07 -19.25
N ARG A 294 21.96 -4.03 -19.85
CA ARG A 294 22.18 -3.98 -21.30
C ARG A 294 23.56 -4.56 -21.62
N SER A 295 23.62 -5.57 -22.48
CA SER A 295 24.86 -6.06 -23.08
C SER A 295 24.81 -5.95 -24.60
N ILE A 296 25.94 -5.55 -25.19
CA ILE A 296 26.11 -5.53 -26.64
C ILE A 296 27.27 -6.47 -26.95
N GLU A 297 26.98 -7.54 -27.68
CA GLU A 297 27.90 -8.64 -27.89
C GLU A 297 27.99 -9.03 -29.37
N SER A 298 29.18 -9.44 -29.80
CA SER A 298 29.39 -9.94 -31.16
C SER A 298 29.28 -11.46 -31.16
N ALA A 299 28.33 -11.98 -31.94
CA ALA A 299 28.07 -13.40 -32.07
C ALA A 299 28.57 -13.95 -33.41
N GLN A 300 29.22 -15.12 -33.39
CA GLN A 300 29.68 -15.79 -34.60
C GLN A 300 28.54 -16.56 -35.28
N VAL A 301 28.43 -16.39 -36.59
CA VAL A 301 27.36 -16.96 -37.42
C VAL A 301 27.95 -17.72 -38.60
N SER A 302 27.47 -18.94 -38.79
CA SER A 302 27.68 -19.73 -39.98
C SER A 302 26.58 -19.41 -41.01
N TRP A 303 26.89 -18.52 -41.95
CA TRP A 303 26.00 -18.16 -43.04
C TRP A 303 25.80 -19.30 -44.03
N LEU A 304 24.58 -19.46 -44.53
CA LEU A 304 24.30 -20.28 -45.69
C LEU A 304 24.93 -19.65 -46.94
N GLU A 305 25.29 -20.48 -47.91
CA GLU A 305 25.99 -20.04 -49.12
C GLU A 305 25.21 -18.93 -49.85
N GLY A 306 25.88 -17.79 -50.10
CA GLY A 306 25.27 -16.64 -50.76
C GLY A 306 24.17 -15.92 -49.97
N LYS A 307 23.97 -16.23 -48.67
CA LYS A 307 22.91 -15.65 -47.83
C LYS A 307 23.40 -14.63 -46.80
N ALA A 308 24.68 -14.26 -46.83
CA ALA A 308 25.22 -13.24 -45.94
C ALA A 308 24.53 -11.87 -46.21
N PRO A 309 23.86 -11.28 -45.22
CA PRO A 309 23.16 -10.00 -45.38
C PRO A 309 24.15 -8.82 -45.42
N LYS A 310 23.68 -7.66 -45.89
CA LYS A 310 24.46 -6.41 -45.83
C LYS A 310 24.60 -5.96 -44.37
N SER A 311 25.72 -5.32 -44.04
CA SER A 311 25.92 -4.70 -42.72
C SER A 311 24.78 -3.73 -42.38
N GLY A 312 24.34 -3.75 -41.12
CA GLY A 312 23.21 -2.94 -40.63
C GLY A 312 21.82 -3.54 -40.91
N THR A 313 21.73 -4.69 -41.60
CA THR A 313 20.43 -5.35 -41.84
C THR A 313 19.88 -5.93 -40.53
N PRO A 314 18.64 -5.60 -40.12
CA PRO A 314 17.98 -6.22 -38.96
C PRO A 314 17.71 -7.71 -39.19
N LEU A 315 17.93 -8.52 -38.17
CA LEU A 315 17.81 -9.97 -38.20
C LEU A 315 16.86 -10.46 -37.12
N ARG A 316 16.36 -11.67 -37.29
CA ARG A 316 15.58 -12.40 -36.28
C ARG A 316 16.35 -13.64 -35.85
N ILE A 317 16.29 -13.97 -34.57
CA ILE A 317 16.84 -15.20 -34.02
C ILE A 317 15.68 -16.12 -33.66
N ASP A 318 15.66 -17.30 -34.26
CA ASP A 318 14.69 -18.35 -33.95
C ASP A 318 15.35 -19.40 -33.05
N SER A 319 14.89 -19.43 -31.79
CA SER A 319 15.36 -20.33 -30.72
C SER A 319 14.40 -21.49 -30.44
N THR A 320 13.45 -21.77 -31.33
CA THR A 320 12.44 -22.83 -31.11
C THR A 320 13.04 -24.24 -31.09
N SER A 321 14.26 -24.43 -31.60
CA SER A 321 14.95 -25.71 -31.54
C SER A 321 15.87 -25.78 -30.31
N GLN A 322 15.75 -26.85 -29.52
CA GLN A 322 16.54 -27.02 -28.28
C GLN A 322 18.06 -27.12 -28.49
N SER A 323 18.54 -27.28 -29.73
CA SER A 323 19.96 -27.53 -30.00
C SER A 323 20.67 -26.43 -30.79
N ARG A 324 19.93 -25.55 -31.49
CA ARG A 324 20.50 -24.54 -32.38
C ARG A 324 19.59 -23.32 -32.53
N ASP A 325 20.20 -22.15 -32.59
CA ASP A 325 19.53 -20.90 -32.95
C ASP A 325 19.76 -20.54 -34.42
N PHE A 326 18.66 -20.25 -35.13
CA PHE A 326 18.73 -19.87 -36.53
C PHE A 326 18.68 -18.36 -36.71
N VAL A 327 19.54 -17.86 -37.61
CA VAL A 327 19.52 -16.45 -38.03
C VAL A 327 18.62 -16.32 -39.25
N MET A 328 17.61 -15.48 -39.13
CA MET A 328 16.51 -15.33 -40.09
C MET A 328 16.43 -13.88 -40.59
N SER A 329 15.95 -13.70 -41.82
CA SER A 329 15.54 -12.40 -42.34
C SER A 329 14.22 -11.93 -41.70
N ALA A 330 13.85 -10.67 -41.93
CA ALA A 330 12.54 -10.13 -41.53
C ALA A 330 11.36 -10.94 -42.12
N ASP A 331 11.55 -11.56 -43.30
CA ASP A 331 10.55 -12.41 -43.96
C ASP A 331 10.61 -13.89 -43.53
N TYR A 332 11.25 -14.19 -42.38
CA TYR A 332 11.43 -15.55 -41.86
C TYR A 332 12.18 -16.50 -42.82
N LYS A 333 13.07 -15.97 -43.68
CA LYS A 333 13.97 -16.82 -44.48
C LYS A 333 15.24 -17.10 -43.69
N ARG A 334 15.63 -18.38 -43.63
CA ARG A 334 16.86 -18.79 -42.96
C ARG A 334 18.09 -18.28 -43.72
N LEU A 335 18.96 -17.57 -43.01
CA LEU A 335 20.19 -16.99 -43.53
C LEU A 335 21.44 -17.69 -42.99
N GLY A 336 21.38 -18.18 -41.75
CA GLY A 336 22.51 -18.82 -41.09
C GLY A 336 22.14 -19.50 -39.79
N ILE A 337 23.17 -19.91 -39.05
CA ILE A 337 23.06 -20.55 -37.74
C ILE A 337 24.03 -19.84 -36.80
N LEU A 338 23.58 -19.50 -35.59
CA LEU A 338 24.48 -19.04 -34.53
C LEU A 338 25.38 -20.19 -34.09
N ASN A 339 26.66 -19.89 -33.90
CA ASN A 339 27.64 -20.92 -33.52
C ASN A 339 27.56 -21.29 -32.03
N MET A 340 26.94 -20.44 -31.21
CA MET A 340 26.74 -20.64 -29.77
C MET A 340 25.27 -20.43 -29.44
N PRO A 341 24.65 -21.29 -28.62
CA PRO A 341 23.24 -21.17 -28.29
C PRO A 341 22.97 -20.04 -27.29
N LEU A 342 21.86 -19.35 -27.47
CA LEU A 342 21.30 -18.40 -26.52
C LEU A 342 20.68 -19.14 -25.33
N ASN A 343 20.63 -18.46 -24.19
CA ASN A 343 19.93 -18.96 -23.01
C ASN A 343 18.42 -19.16 -23.34
N PRO A 344 17.88 -20.38 -23.22
CA PRO A 344 16.47 -20.64 -23.52
C PRO A 344 15.51 -19.97 -22.52
N ASP A 345 15.97 -19.71 -21.30
CA ASP A 345 15.17 -19.14 -20.22
C ASP A 345 15.25 -17.60 -20.16
N ARG A 346 15.91 -16.97 -21.13
CA ARG A 346 16.06 -15.50 -21.17
C ARG A 346 14.71 -14.80 -21.24
N ALA A 347 14.48 -13.83 -20.36
CA ALA A 347 13.25 -13.04 -20.30
C ALA A 347 13.37 -11.61 -20.88
N GLY A 348 14.52 -11.27 -21.50
CA GLY A 348 14.81 -9.92 -22.03
C GLY A 348 14.44 -9.66 -23.49
N LEU A 349 14.70 -8.42 -23.92
CA LEU A 349 14.57 -7.98 -25.31
C LEU A 349 15.90 -8.18 -26.05
N LEU A 350 15.86 -8.78 -27.24
CA LEU A 350 17.02 -9.01 -28.09
C LEU A 350 16.84 -8.34 -29.45
N VAL A 351 17.81 -7.50 -29.84
CA VAL A 351 17.94 -6.96 -31.19
C VAL A 351 19.18 -7.56 -31.85
N ALA A 352 18.99 -8.18 -33.02
CA ALA A 352 20.08 -8.76 -33.80
C ALA A 352 20.29 -7.98 -35.10
N THR A 353 21.55 -7.63 -35.39
CA THR A 353 21.91 -6.85 -36.59
C THR A 353 23.12 -7.45 -37.29
N ALA A 354 23.09 -7.48 -38.62
CA ALA A 354 24.23 -7.92 -39.42
C ALA A 354 25.46 -7.03 -39.19
N SER A 355 26.58 -7.62 -38.75
CA SER A 355 27.82 -6.88 -38.50
C SER A 355 28.55 -6.53 -39.80
N GLY A 356 29.41 -5.53 -39.75
CA GLY A 356 30.42 -5.27 -40.79
C GLY A 356 31.57 -6.30 -40.79
N VAL A 357 31.70 -7.09 -39.71
CA VAL A 357 32.70 -8.15 -39.58
C VAL A 357 32.21 -9.42 -40.29
N PRO A 358 33.02 -10.05 -41.16
CA PRO A 358 32.66 -11.30 -41.81
C PRO A 358 32.30 -12.39 -40.80
N LYS A 359 31.18 -13.09 -41.03
CA LYS A 359 30.68 -14.18 -40.16
C LYS A 359 30.28 -13.76 -38.74
N ALA A 360 29.96 -12.50 -38.51
CA ALA A 360 29.47 -12.03 -37.22
C ALA A 360 28.14 -11.25 -37.34
N ILE A 361 27.40 -11.24 -36.24
CA ILE A 361 26.26 -10.36 -36.00
C ILE A 361 26.45 -9.66 -34.66
N GLU A 362 25.83 -8.51 -34.50
CA GLU A 362 25.73 -7.81 -33.22
C GLU A 362 24.41 -8.19 -32.55
N LEU A 363 24.47 -8.48 -31.24
CA LEU A 363 23.34 -8.77 -30.38
C LEU A 363 23.29 -7.70 -29.28
N ASP A 364 22.27 -6.85 -29.32
CA ASP A 364 21.95 -5.88 -28.26
C ASP A 364 20.82 -6.49 -27.41
N TYR A 365 21.17 -6.90 -26.20
CA TYR A 365 20.28 -7.59 -25.28
C TYR A 365 20.06 -6.73 -24.03
N VAL A 366 18.79 -6.57 -23.66
CA VAL A 366 18.40 -5.90 -22.42
C VAL A 366 17.50 -6.84 -21.64
N GLY A 367 17.97 -7.34 -20.49
CA GLY A 367 17.18 -8.26 -19.70
C GLY A 367 17.80 -8.61 -18.34
N PRO A 368 17.04 -9.34 -17.52
CA PRO A 368 17.46 -9.78 -16.19
C PRO A 368 18.43 -10.98 -16.21
N ASP A 369 18.34 -11.83 -17.24
CA ASP A 369 19.12 -13.06 -17.36
C ASP A 369 20.33 -12.92 -18.30
N LYS A 370 21.29 -13.84 -18.25
CA LYS A 370 22.40 -13.87 -19.22
C LYS A 370 21.90 -14.20 -20.63
N LEU A 371 22.51 -13.58 -21.65
CA LEU A 371 22.19 -13.80 -23.06
C LEU A 371 22.53 -15.23 -23.53
N TRP A 372 23.65 -15.78 -23.06
CA TRP A 372 24.19 -17.08 -23.48
C TRP A 372 23.84 -18.20 -22.50
N ALA A 373 23.59 -19.41 -23.02
CA ALA A 373 23.53 -20.61 -22.19
C ALA A 373 24.94 -20.93 -21.67
N GLU A 374 25.08 -21.21 -20.38
CA GLU A 374 26.37 -21.62 -19.76
C GLU A 374 26.86 -22.99 -20.27
#